data_AF-A0A8H7XE17-F1
#
_entry.id   AF-A0A8H7XE17-F1
#
_cell.length_a   1.000
_cell.length_b   1.000
_cell.length_c   1.000
_cell.angle_alpha   90.00
_cell.angle_beta   90.00
_cell.angle_gamma   90.00
#
_symmetry.space_group_name_H-M   'P 1'
#
loop_
_entity.id
_entity.type
_entity.pdbx_description
1 polymer ?
#
loop_
_entity_poly.entity_id
_entity_poly.type
_entity_poly.pdbx_seq_one_letter_code
_entity_poly.pdbx_strand_id
1 'polypeptide(L)'
;MQFSAIALILAAASGIAASPALTNRNLHVSTWCADVEKAIGFKEGDQVTENNDATQKACDFYRSYNKGTGLQQDSCPDCVVFTNQKNGFKTCASAGRHIGGNEWNGFCKNAGAYMGKVS
;
A
#
# COMPACT_ATOMS: atom_id res chain seq x y z
N MET A 1 -14.42 20.84 45.79
CA MET A 1 -13.52 21.10 44.65
C MET A 1 -13.42 19.80 43.85
N GLN A 2 -14.38 19.52 42.97
CA GLN A 2 -14.34 18.33 42.11
C GLN A 2 -13.57 18.70 40.84
N PHE A 3 -12.39 18.13 40.66
CA PHE A 3 -11.56 18.37 39.48
C PHE A 3 -12.19 17.65 38.28
N SER A 4 -12.67 18.47 37.36
CA SER A 4 -13.08 18.10 36.02
C SER A 4 -11.85 17.63 35.23
N ALA A 5 -11.85 16.39 34.76
CA ALA A 5 -10.90 15.89 33.78
C ALA A 5 -11.69 15.49 32.53
N ILE A 6 -11.91 16.47 31.66
CA ILE A 6 -12.37 16.26 30.30
C ILE A 6 -11.22 15.56 29.56
N ALA A 7 -11.35 14.25 29.36
CA ALA A 7 -10.48 13.50 28.47
C ALA A 7 -10.84 13.90 27.03
N LEU A 8 -10.08 14.86 26.49
CA LEU A 8 -10.00 15.11 25.05
C LEU A 8 -9.45 13.86 24.39
N ILE A 9 -10.34 13.02 23.87
CA ILE A 9 -10.00 11.96 22.93
C ILE A 9 -9.56 12.68 21.66
N LEU A 10 -8.24 12.80 21.45
CA LEU A 10 -7.69 13.09 20.13
C LEU A 10 -8.07 11.91 19.24
N ALA A 11 -9.13 12.06 18.46
CA ALA A 11 -9.31 11.26 17.26
C ALA A 11 -8.08 11.53 16.39
N ALA A 12 -7.21 10.52 16.25
CA ALA A 12 -6.16 10.54 15.25
C ALA A 12 -6.85 10.78 13.91
N ALA A 13 -6.64 11.96 13.34
CA ALA A 13 -7.02 12.24 11.97
C ALA A 13 -6.16 11.33 11.09
N SER A 14 -6.67 10.13 10.79
CA SER A 14 -6.30 9.40 9.59
C SER A 14 -6.80 10.25 8.42
N GLY A 15 -5.99 11.25 8.07
CA GLY A 15 -6.14 12.02 6.85
C GLY A 15 -5.92 11.08 5.68
N ILE A 16 -6.98 10.42 5.26
CA ILE A 16 -6.96 9.62 4.04
C ILE A 16 -7.02 10.60 2.88
N ALA A 17 -5.85 11.00 2.41
CA ALA A 17 -5.71 11.83 1.25
C ALA A 17 -6.16 11.03 0.03
N ALA A 18 -7.24 11.47 -0.61
CA ALA A 18 -7.61 10.97 -1.92
C ALA A 18 -6.45 11.21 -2.89
N SER A 19 -6.15 10.20 -3.69
CA SER A 19 -5.05 10.24 -4.63
C SER A 19 -5.27 11.24 -5.76
N PRO A 20 -4.24 11.99 -6.23
CA PRO A 20 -4.17 12.34 -7.64
C PRO A 20 -4.53 11.12 -8.50
N ALA A 21 -5.23 11.42 -9.61
CA ALA A 21 -5.60 10.48 -10.65
C ALA A 21 -4.62 9.30 -10.76
N LEU A 22 -5.15 8.08 -10.62
CA LEU A 22 -4.37 6.87 -10.80
C LEU A 22 -3.64 6.89 -12.14
N THR A 23 -2.34 6.60 -12.10
CA THR A 23 -1.52 6.29 -13.29
C THR A 23 -1.30 4.79 -13.36
N ASN A 24 -1.07 4.24 -14.55
CA ASN A 24 -0.75 2.82 -14.69
C ASN A 24 0.47 2.45 -13.81
N ARG A 25 0.25 1.55 -12.84
CA ARG A 25 1.31 0.99 -12.00
C ARG A 25 1.46 -0.47 -12.35
N ASN A 26 2.59 -0.80 -12.97
CA ASN A 26 2.88 -2.15 -13.39
C ASN A 26 3.20 -3.00 -12.16
N LEU A 27 2.29 -3.92 -11.86
CA LEU A 27 2.37 -4.85 -10.73
C LEU A 27 3.65 -5.68 -10.70
N HIS A 28 4.42 -5.74 -11.80
CA HIS A 28 5.73 -6.37 -11.81
C HIS A 28 6.84 -5.52 -11.23
N VAL A 29 6.74 -4.19 -11.27
CA VAL A 29 7.83 -3.27 -10.87
C VAL A 29 7.44 -2.32 -9.75
N SER A 30 6.15 -2.06 -9.54
CA SER A 30 5.68 -1.11 -8.54
C SER A 30 4.23 -1.36 -8.14
N THR A 31 3.91 -1.25 -6.85
CA THR A 31 2.57 -1.47 -6.31
C THR A 31 2.33 -0.69 -5.02
N TRP A 32 1.07 -0.62 -4.59
CA TRP A 32 0.61 0.14 -3.42
C TRP A 32 -0.67 -0.49 -2.83
N CYS A 33 -1.04 -0.07 -1.62
CA CYS A 33 -2.27 -0.49 -0.93
C CYS A 33 -3.26 0.67 -0.81
N ALA A 34 -4.54 0.37 -0.95
CA ALA A 34 -5.65 1.31 -1.00
C ALA A 34 -6.72 1.00 0.07
N ASP A 35 -7.34 2.02 0.64
CA ASP A 35 -8.49 1.91 1.55
C ASP A 35 -9.80 1.76 0.78
N VAL A 36 -9.90 0.68 0.01
CA VAL A 36 -11.07 0.39 -0.83
C VAL A 36 -11.44 -1.08 -0.68
N GLU A 37 -12.71 -1.37 -0.40
CA GLU A 37 -13.14 -2.71 0.04
C GLU A 37 -13.00 -3.82 -1.03
N LYS A 38 -12.73 -3.44 -2.30
CA LYS A 38 -12.34 -4.33 -3.42
C LYS A 38 -11.76 -3.49 -4.55
N ALA A 39 -10.44 -3.46 -4.66
CA ALA A 39 -9.72 -2.78 -5.75
C ALA A 39 -9.71 -3.59 -7.05
N ILE A 40 -10.87 -3.75 -7.70
CA ILE A 40 -10.96 -4.36 -9.03
C ILE A 40 -11.69 -3.39 -9.95
N GLY A 41 -10.99 -2.87 -10.96
CA GLY A 41 -11.59 -2.08 -12.04
C GLY A 41 -11.35 -0.57 -12.01
N PHE A 42 -10.31 -0.09 -11.30
CA PHE A 42 -9.95 1.32 -11.40
C PHE A 42 -9.43 1.66 -12.79
N LYS A 43 -9.91 2.76 -13.33
CA LYS A 43 -9.42 3.34 -14.58
C LYS A 43 -8.31 4.34 -14.26
N GLU A 44 -7.42 4.52 -15.23
CA GLU A 44 -6.51 5.68 -15.19
C GLU A 44 -7.36 6.96 -15.05
N GLY A 45 -7.01 7.81 -14.10
CA GLY A 45 -7.84 8.98 -13.76
C GLY A 45 -8.69 8.84 -12.49
N ASP A 46 -8.99 7.62 -12.03
CA ASP A 46 -9.84 7.42 -10.86
C ASP A 46 -9.17 7.95 -9.58
N GLN A 47 -9.98 8.56 -8.72
CA GLN A 47 -9.57 8.92 -7.37
C GLN A 47 -9.75 7.73 -6.44
N VAL A 48 -8.66 7.36 -5.78
CA VAL A 48 -8.61 6.26 -4.83
C VAL A 48 -7.91 6.70 -3.58
N THR A 49 -8.34 6.14 -2.46
CA THR A 49 -7.78 6.48 -1.16
C THR A 49 -6.52 5.65 -0.92
N GLU A 50 -5.36 6.30 -0.87
CA GLU A 50 -4.07 5.62 -0.66
C GLU A 50 -3.78 5.34 0.81
N ASN A 51 -3.43 4.09 1.10
CA ASN A 51 -3.02 3.65 2.43
C ASN A 51 -1.49 3.47 2.48
N ASN A 52 -0.82 4.55 2.85
CA ASN A 52 0.62 4.63 2.99
C ASN A 52 1.18 3.66 4.06
N ASP A 53 0.48 3.52 5.19
CA ASP A 53 0.91 2.66 6.28
C ASP A 53 0.81 1.18 5.87
N ALA A 54 -0.31 0.79 5.25
CA ALA A 54 -0.46 -0.55 4.70
C ALA A 54 0.56 -0.83 3.60
N THR A 55 0.86 0.15 2.74
CA THR A 55 1.89 0.01 1.71
C THR A 55 3.28 -0.21 2.30
N GLN A 56 3.65 0.54 3.35
CA GLN A 56 4.92 0.36 4.05
C GLN A 56 5.01 -1.04 4.65
N LYS A 57 4.00 -1.44 5.44
CA LYS A 57 3.94 -2.76 6.09
C LYS A 57 3.98 -3.89 5.07
N ALA A 58 3.21 -3.79 4.00
CA ALA A 58 3.18 -4.80 2.95
C ALA A 58 4.55 -4.92 2.25
N CYS A 59 5.23 -3.80 1.99
CA CYS A 59 6.57 -3.82 1.39
C CYS A 59 7.61 -4.43 2.32
N ASP A 60 7.54 -4.11 3.63
CA ASP A 60 8.44 -4.69 4.63
C ASP A 60 8.22 -6.20 4.77
N PHE A 61 6.96 -6.65 4.79
CA PHE A 61 6.64 -8.08 4.76
C PHE A 61 7.21 -8.73 3.50
N TYR A 62 6.94 -8.19 2.32
CA TYR A 62 7.37 -8.79 1.06
C TYR A 62 8.90 -8.87 0.94
N ARG A 63 9.61 -7.86 1.47
CA ARG A 63 11.07 -7.85 1.56
C ARG A 63 11.61 -8.94 2.50
N SER A 64 10.93 -9.17 3.62
CA SER A 64 11.29 -10.23 4.59
C SER A 64 10.80 -11.63 4.21
N TYR A 65 9.92 -11.72 3.22
CA TYR A 65 9.24 -12.93 2.83
C TYR A 65 10.04 -13.74 1.80
N ASN A 66 10.05 -15.06 1.97
CA ASN A 66 10.66 -16.00 1.06
C ASN A 66 9.86 -17.31 1.04
N LYS A 67 9.12 -17.59 -0.04
CA LYS A 67 8.40 -18.88 -0.19
C LYS A 67 9.32 -20.06 -0.47
N GLY A 68 10.53 -19.82 -0.96
CA GLY A 68 11.47 -20.88 -1.32
C GLY A 68 11.04 -21.75 -2.51
N THR A 69 10.02 -21.35 -3.29
CA THR A 69 9.53 -22.11 -4.44
C THR A 69 10.32 -21.86 -5.74
N GLY A 70 11.25 -20.90 -5.74
CA GLY A 70 12.18 -20.62 -6.84
C GLY A 70 11.63 -19.69 -7.95
N LEU A 71 10.44 -19.12 -7.78
CA LEU A 71 9.86 -18.12 -8.66
C LEU A 71 10.34 -16.72 -8.30
N GLN A 72 10.45 -15.84 -9.29
CA GLN A 72 10.91 -14.45 -9.11
C GLN A 72 10.03 -13.63 -8.13
N GLN A 73 8.78 -14.03 -7.92
CA GLN A 73 7.80 -13.31 -7.08
C GLN A 73 7.77 -13.87 -5.64
N ASP A 74 8.55 -14.92 -5.36
CA ASP A 74 8.59 -15.60 -4.06
C ASP A 74 9.37 -14.83 -2.98
N SER A 75 10.17 -13.87 -3.41
CA SER A 75 11.00 -13.03 -2.55
C SER A 75 11.20 -11.69 -3.22
N CYS A 76 11.26 -10.61 -2.44
CA CYS A 76 11.60 -9.30 -2.98
C CYS A 76 12.85 -8.71 -2.30
N PRO A 77 14.05 -9.25 -2.61
CA PRO A 77 15.30 -8.81 -1.97
C PRO A 77 15.68 -7.36 -2.31
N ASP A 78 15.16 -6.82 -3.40
CA ASP A 78 15.40 -5.45 -3.88
C ASP A 78 14.18 -4.53 -3.70
N CYS A 79 13.16 -4.97 -2.95
CA CYS A 79 12.00 -4.13 -2.68
C CYS A 79 12.38 -2.90 -1.86
N VAL A 80 11.97 -1.74 -2.36
CA VAL A 80 12.16 -0.45 -1.71
C VAL A 80 10.86 0.35 -1.68
N VAL A 81 10.65 1.09 -0.59
CA VAL A 81 9.53 2.03 -0.51
C VAL A 81 9.96 3.39 -1.04
N PHE A 82 9.30 3.84 -2.11
CA PHE A 82 9.39 5.20 -2.60
C PHE A 82 8.26 6.04 -2.04
N THR A 83 8.56 7.27 -1.63
CA THR A 83 7.54 8.27 -1.28
C THR A 83 7.52 9.35 -2.35
N ASN A 84 6.40 9.52 -3.03
CA ASN A 84 6.21 10.57 -4.01
C ASN A 84 6.10 11.92 -3.29
N GLN A 85 7.03 12.82 -3.59
CA GLN A 85 7.16 14.11 -2.90
C GLN A 85 6.01 15.08 -3.18
N LYS A 86 5.22 14.87 -4.24
CA LYS A 86 4.12 15.76 -4.62
C LYS A 86 2.85 15.53 -3.81
N ASN A 87 2.61 14.29 -3.38
CA ASN A 87 1.37 13.86 -2.73
C ASN A 87 1.60 13.06 -1.43
N GLY A 88 2.85 12.73 -1.09
CA GLY A 88 3.21 11.97 0.11
C GLY A 88 2.99 10.47 -0.01
N PHE A 89 2.80 9.95 -1.22
CA PHE A 89 2.33 8.58 -1.47
C PHE A 89 3.43 7.55 -1.51
N LYS A 90 3.19 6.42 -0.86
CA LYS A 90 4.14 5.33 -0.74
C LYS A 90 3.89 4.29 -1.82
N THR A 91 4.98 3.76 -2.34
CA THR A 91 4.93 2.73 -3.37
C THR A 91 6.05 1.76 -3.10
N CYS A 92 5.73 0.47 -3.09
CA CYS A 92 6.73 -0.57 -3.06
C CYS A 92 7.19 -0.83 -4.49
N ALA A 93 8.49 -0.79 -4.75
CA ALA A 93 9.05 -1.01 -6.08
C ALA A 93 10.22 -2.00 -6.06
N SER A 94 10.39 -2.72 -7.16
CA SER A 94 11.44 -3.71 -7.39
C SER A 94 11.97 -3.55 -8.81
N ALA A 95 13.28 -3.40 -8.94
CA ALA A 95 13.96 -3.34 -10.24
C ALA A 95 14.04 -4.73 -10.88
N GLY A 96 14.14 -5.79 -10.07
CA GLY A 96 14.19 -7.20 -10.47
C GLY A 96 12.86 -7.78 -10.90
N ARG A 97 11.80 -6.96 -10.92
CA ARG A 97 10.44 -7.36 -11.29
C ARG A 97 9.81 -8.41 -10.35
N HIS A 98 10.19 -8.38 -9.08
CA HIS A 98 9.79 -9.38 -8.07
C HIS A 98 8.42 -9.11 -7.43
N ILE A 99 7.79 -7.99 -7.76
CA ILE A 99 6.46 -7.66 -7.24
C ILE A 99 5.42 -8.34 -8.11
N GLY A 100 4.35 -8.90 -7.54
CA GLY A 100 3.27 -9.40 -8.38
C GLY A 100 2.12 -10.11 -7.67
N GLY A 101 1.05 -10.27 -8.44
CA GLY A 101 0.01 -11.27 -8.19
C GLY A 101 -0.85 -11.07 -6.92
N ASN A 102 -1.42 -12.19 -6.48
CA ASN A 102 -2.30 -12.26 -5.31
C ASN A 102 -1.55 -12.05 -3.98
N GLU A 103 -0.22 -12.20 -3.99
CA GLU A 103 0.63 -12.09 -2.81
C GLU A 103 0.62 -10.69 -2.24
N TRP A 104 0.81 -9.68 -3.10
CA TRP A 104 0.72 -8.29 -2.69
C TRP A 104 -0.64 -7.96 -2.07
N ASN A 105 -1.73 -8.44 -2.68
CA ASN A 105 -3.07 -8.26 -2.12
C ASN A 105 -3.23 -8.93 -0.75
N GLY A 106 -2.60 -10.10 -0.53
CA GLY A 106 -2.54 -10.74 0.78
C GLY A 106 -1.85 -9.86 1.83
N PHE A 107 -0.70 -9.27 1.48
CA PHE A 107 0.01 -8.37 2.38
C PHE A 107 -0.75 -7.08 2.68
N CYS A 108 -1.40 -6.46 1.69
CA CYS A 108 -2.27 -5.31 1.93
C CYS A 108 -3.42 -5.67 2.88
N LYS A 109 -4.07 -6.83 2.68
CA LYS A 109 -5.17 -7.29 3.55
C LYS A 109 -4.72 -7.52 4.99
N ASN A 110 -3.55 -8.13 5.17
CA ASN A 110 -2.96 -8.30 6.50
C ASN A 110 -2.66 -6.95 7.18
N ALA A 111 -2.45 -5.89 6.40
CA ALA A 111 -2.26 -4.53 6.88
C ALA A 111 -3.55 -3.70 6.93
N GLY A 112 -4.73 -4.30 6.68
CA GLY A 112 -6.04 -3.62 6.76
C GLY A 112 -6.48 -2.88 5.49
N ALA A 113 -5.82 -3.12 4.35
CA ALA A 113 -6.09 -2.45 3.07
C ALA A 113 -6.24 -3.47 1.92
N TYR A 114 -6.39 -2.99 0.69
CA TYR A 114 -6.50 -3.83 -0.50
C TYR A 114 -5.51 -3.40 -1.59
N MET A 115 -5.10 -4.32 -2.46
CA MET A 115 -4.17 -4.00 -3.57
C MET A 115 -4.82 -3.06 -4.58
N GLY A 116 -4.30 -1.84 -4.76
CA GLY A 116 -4.75 -0.97 -5.84
C GLY A 116 -4.33 -1.48 -7.22
N LYS A 117 -5.28 -1.92 -8.07
CA LYS A 117 -5.02 -2.33 -9.46
C LYS A 117 -5.68 -1.37 -10.45
N VAL A 118 -4.88 -0.74 -11.30
CA VAL A 118 -5.36 -0.01 -12.49
C VAL A 118 -5.51 -1.02 -13.63
N SER A 119 -6.70 -1.08 -14.23
CA SER A 119 -7.06 -1.99 -15.34
C SER A 119 -7.19 -1.25 -16.66
#